data_AF-A0AAX1RZ90-F1
#
_entry.id   AF-A0AAX1RZ90-F1
#
_cell.length_a   1.000
_cell.length_b   1.000
_cell.length_c   1.000
_cell.angle_alpha   90.00
_cell.angle_beta   90.00
_cell.angle_gamma   90.00
#
_symmetry.space_group_name_H-M   'P 1'
#
loop_
_entity.id
_entity.type
_entity.pdbx_description
1 polymer ?
#
loop_
_entity_poly.entity_id
_entity_poly.type
_entity_poly.pdbx_seq_one_letter_code
_entity_poly.pdbx_strand_id
1 'polypeptide(L)'
;MNKSILKFILILSLSVIICACENTNEAEQKEYTMQMQKVQAKEQTFKRVFDGSNLAQLKQMSEDNITDINKRTLEDLNQKMNQKILPAFKKYQKEAKKLPETNQTLKSLKLTYLQGLEGKEKEIKKVQQLIRLCMDSVEANESVLTYAQHFETYRANVESYMNQARSTEAGYNESLSFEAVLNDNYQEVQKLGEKYSDTQSDKEQQVMIKNEMLPLIQKQIKVMNQKRIHHTAVNQARQNAIEMYYNLEHYYRERAETIRLHEQLLKINSNDLVTSSKELEKYERTYQIKANQKLK
;
A
#
# COMPACT_ATOMS: atom_id res chain seq x y z
N MET A 1 -16.79 -88.61 6.48
CA MET A 1 -15.94 -87.40 6.37
C MET A 1 -16.52 -86.32 7.28
N ASN A 2 -15.88 -86.06 8.43
CA ASN A 2 -16.48 -85.35 9.57
C ASN A 2 -16.73 -83.87 9.30
N LYS A 3 -17.99 -83.42 9.47
CA LYS A 3 -18.46 -82.02 9.35
C LYS A 3 -17.77 -81.02 10.30
N SER A 4 -16.91 -81.49 11.20
CA SER A 4 -16.14 -80.66 12.14
C SER A 4 -14.81 -80.15 11.57
N ILE A 5 -14.25 -80.79 10.52
CA ILE A 5 -12.98 -80.35 9.91
C ILE A 5 -13.22 -79.19 8.92
N LEU A 6 -14.39 -79.17 8.26
CA LEU A 6 -14.74 -78.12 7.30
C LEU A 6 -15.01 -76.76 7.96
N LYS A 7 -15.35 -76.72 9.26
CA LYS A 7 -15.55 -75.46 10.01
C LYS A 7 -14.24 -74.84 10.49
N PHE A 8 -13.18 -75.62 10.70
CA PHE A 8 -11.88 -75.07 11.09
C PHE A 8 -11.13 -74.43 9.91
N ILE A 9 -11.35 -74.92 8.68
CA ILE A 9 -10.75 -74.34 7.46
C ILE A 9 -11.47 -73.05 7.03
N LEU A 10 -12.74 -72.87 7.39
CA LEU A 10 -13.51 -71.65 7.10
C LEU A 10 -13.26 -70.50 8.11
N ILE A 11 -12.66 -70.79 9.27
CA ILE A 11 -12.36 -69.79 10.31
C ILE A 11 -10.90 -69.33 10.23
N LEU A 12 -10.02 -70.09 9.56
CA LEU A 12 -8.60 -69.75 9.38
C LEU A 12 -8.30 -68.90 8.13
N SER A 13 -9.27 -68.64 7.26
CA SER A 13 -9.11 -67.83 6.04
C SER A 13 -9.56 -66.37 6.20
N LEU A 14 -9.99 -65.96 7.40
CA LEU A 14 -10.48 -64.60 7.67
C LEU A 14 -9.54 -63.74 8.54
N SER A 15 -8.24 -64.07 8.62
CA SER A 15 -7.28 -63.35 9.47
C SER A 15 -6.04 -62.78 8.75
N VAL A 16 -6.03 -62.66 7.42
CA VAL A 16 -4.86 -62.14 6.67
C VAL A 16 -5.11 -60.85 5.88
N ILE A 17 -6.14 -60.05 6.19
CA ILE A 17 -6.36 -58.73 5.53
C ILE A 17 -6.36 -57.55 6.50
N ILE A 18 -5.45 -57.52 7.48
CA ILE A 18 -5.21 -56.28 8.27
C ILE A 18 -3.75 -55.79 8.22
N CYS A 19 -2.77 -56.63 7.87
CA CYS A 19 -1.37 -56.16 7.75
C CYS A 19 -1.08 -55.26 6.52
N ALA A 20 -2.06 -55.04 5.62
CA ALA A 20 -1.90 -54.12 4.50
C ALA A 20 -2.33 -52.67 4.81
N CYS A 21 -3.13 -52.44 5.85
CA CYS A 21 -3.56 -51.08 6.22
C CYS A 21 -2.55 -50.34 7.13
N GLU A 22 -1.79 -51.07 7.95
CA GLU A 22 -0.74 -50.47 8.81
C GLU A 22 0.47 -50.01 7.98
N ASN A 23 0.95 -50.83 7.04
CA ASN A 23 2.09 -50.49 6.17
C ASN A 23 1.82 -49.29 5.24
N THR A 24 0.59 -49.11 4.76
CA THR A 24 0.22 -47.94 3.95
C THR A 24 0.22 -46.66 4.78
N ASN A 25 -0.19 -46.73 6.05
CA ASN A 25 -0.29 -45.56 6.92
C ASN A 25 1.11 -45.04 7.31
N GLU A 26 2.08 -45.93 7.55
CA GLU A 26 3.47 -45.54 7.82
C GLU A 26 4.17 -44.90 6.60
N ALA A 27 3.99 -45.49 5.40
CA ALA A 27 4.60 -44.95 4.18
C ALA A 27 4.05 -43.56 3.84
N GLU A 28 2.74 -43.34 3.99
CA GLU A 28 2.09 -42.04 3.79
C GLU A 28 2.54 -40.99 4.81
N GLN A 29 2.69 -41.37 6.08
CA GLN A 29 3.22 -40.48 7.12
C GLN A 29 4.69 -40.13 6.89
N LYS A 30 5.48 -41.09 6.41
CA LYS A 30 6.89 -40.85 6.02
C LYS A 30 6.99 -39.87 4.86
N GLU A 31 6.18 -40.04 3.82
CA GLU A 31 6.12 -39.10 2.70
C GLU A 31 5.68 -37.70 3.15
N TYR A 32 4.66 -37.61 4.01
CA TYR A 32 4.22 -36.35 4.58
C TYR A 32 5.35 -35.67 5.38
N THR A 33 6.08 -36.43 6.20
CA THR A 33 7.20 -35.92 6.99
C THR A 33 8.35 -35.43 6.11
N MET A 34 8.74 -36.19 5.08
CA MET A 34 9.78 -35.78 4.13
C MET A 34 9.37 -34.51 3.38
N GLN A 35 8.11 -34.40 2.95
CA GLN A 35 7.63 -33.18 2.30
C GLN A 35 7.57 -32.00 3.27
N MET A 36 7.18 -32.22 4.53
CA MET A 36 7.18 -31.20 5.57
C MET A 36 8.59 -30.67 5.88
N GLN A 37 9.62 -31.50 5.84
CA GLN A 37 11.02 -31.03 5.98
C GLN A 37 11.40 -30.04 4.86
N LYS A 38 10.97 -30.29 3.62
CA LYS A 38 11.19 -29.35 2.50
C LYS A 38 10.43 -28.04 2.74
N VAL A 39 9.21 -28.12 3.25
CA VAL A 39 8.40 -26.95 3.63
C VAL A 39 9.12 -26.12 4.71
N GLN A 40 9.58 -26.76 5.79
CA GLN A 40 10.33 -26.12 6.87
C GLN A 40 11.63 -25.46 6.38
N ALA A 41 12.35 -26.08 5.44
CA ALA A 41 13.54 -25.46 4.84
C ALA A 41 13.21 -24.17 4.08
N LYS A 42 12.07 -24.13 3.36
CA LYS A 42 11.59 -22.90 2.71
C LYS A 42 11.11 -21.87 3.72
N GLU A 43 10.45 -22.30 4.78
CA GLU A 43 10.05 -21.43 5.88
C GLU A 43 11.27 -20.77 6.54
N GLN A 44 12.29 -21.52 6.90
CA GLN A 44 13.53 -20.96 7.50
C GLN A 44 14.22 -19.97 6.57
N THR A 45 14.16 -20.20 5.26
CA THR A 45 14.66 -19.23 4.28
C THR A 45 13.84 -17.94 4.31
N PHE A 46 12.50 -18.06 4.36
CA PHE A 46 11.61 -16.91 4.52
C PHE A 46 11.88 -16.16 5.84
N LYS A 47 11.97 -16.87 6.98
CA LYS A 47 12.23 -16.27 8.31
C LYS A 47 13.52 -15.43 8.29
N ARG A 48 14.62 -16.00 7.78
CA ARG A 48 15.90 -15.27 7.63
C ARG A 48 15.78 -14.00 6.79
N VAL A 49 15.04 -14.05 5.68
CA VAL A 49 14.82 -12.88 4.81
C VAL A 49 13.94 -11.84 5.52
N PHE A 50 12.88 -12.27 6.19
CA PHE A 50 11.95 -11.39 6.89
C PHE A 50 12.65 -10.67 8.05
N ASP A 51 13.34 -11.41 8.92
CA ASP A 51 14.06 -10.86 10.08
C ASP A 51 15.25 -9.98 9.66
N GLY A 52 15.94 -10.35 8.57
CA GLY A 52 17.04 -9.57 8.00
C GLY A 52 16.60 -8.30 7.25
N SER A 53 15.30 -8.05 7.09
CA SER A 53 14.80 -6.88 6.37
C SER A 53 14.66 -5.63 7.23
N ASN A 54 14.82 -5.76 8.56
CA ASN A 54 14.78 -4.65 9.53
C ASN A 54 13.44 -3.88 9.56
N LEU A 55 12.34 -4.62 9.54
CA LEU A 55 10.97 -4.05 9.52
C LEU A 55 10.61 -3.28 10.81
N ALA A 56 11.39 -3.42 11.89
CA ALA A 56 11.19 -2.67 13.13
C ALA A 56 11.25 -1.14 12.93
N GLN A 57 12.03 -0.67 11.95
CA GLN A 57 12.12 0.75 11.60
C GLN A 57 10.78 1.31 11.09
N LEU A 58 9.94 0.48 10.48
CA LEU A 58 8.63 0.89 9.96
C LEU A 58 7.67 1.31 11.09
N LYS A 59 7.77 0.68 12.26
CA LYS A 59 6.93 1.01 13.42
C LYS A 59 7.21 2.42 13.93
N GLN A 60 8.49 2.75 14.11
CA GLN A 60 8.92 4.09 14.51
C GLN A 60 8.47 5.15 13.49
N MET A 61 8.66 4.87 12.20
CA MET A 61 8.27 5.80 11.12
C MET A 61 6.75 6.01 11.01
N SER A 62 5.93 5.05 11.42
CA SER A 62 4.48 5.20 11.42
C SER A 62 3.94 6.02 12.61
N GLU A 63 4.75 6.21 13.65
CA GLU A 63 4.38 6.93 14.88
C GLU A 63 4.88 8.39 14.87
N ASP A 64 5.98 8.66 14.17
CA ASP A 64 6.56 10.01 14.02
C ASP A 64 5.83 10.83 12.94
N ASN A 65 5.81 12.17 13.08
CA ASN A 65 5.25 13.08 12.05
C ASN A 65 5.88 12.78 10.68
N ILE A 66 5.02 12.51 9.70
CA ILE A 66 5.36 11.96 8.37
C ILE A 66 6.36 12.82 7.57
N THR A 67 6.58 14.07 7.98
CA THR A 67 7.50 15.03 7.37
C THR A 67 8.98 14.65 7.45
N ASP A 68 9.37 13.78 8.39
CA ASP A 68 10.77 13.36 8.59
C ASP A 68 11.05 11.90 8.23
N ILE A 69 10.10 11.20 7.60
CA ILE A 69 10.33 9.81 7.20
C ILE A 69 11.43 9.77 6.13
N ASN A 70 12.49 9.03 6.43
CA ASN A 70 13.61 8.87 5.50
C ASN A 70 13.18 8.09 4.26
N LYS A 71 12.92 8.82 3.16
CA LYS A 71 12.55 8.27 1.84
C LYS A 71 13.44 7.10 1.41
N ARG A 72 14.76 7.20 1.60
CA ARG A 72 15.70 6.14 1.23
C ARG A 72 15.48 4.85 2.03
N THR A 73 15.10 4.97 3.30
CA THR A 73 14.78 3.81 4.14
C THR A 73 13.48 3.15 3.67
N LEU A 74 12.45 3.93 3.35
CA LEU A 74 11.21 3.39 2.80
C LEU A 74 11.43 2.69 1.45
N GLU A 75 12.23 3.28 0.57
CA GLU A 75 12.61 2.69 -0.72
C GLU A 75 13.32 1.34 -0.54
N ASP A 76 14.29 1.26 0.38
CA ASP A 76 14.98 0.00 0.72
C ASP A 76 14.02 -1.05 1.31
N LEU A 77 13.13 -0.64 2.23
CA LEU A 77 12.11 -1.54 2.79
C LEU A 77 11.15 -2.06 1.71
N ASN A 78 10.68 -1.20 0.81
CA ASN A 78 9.81 -1.56 -0.30
C ASN A 78 10.53 -2.51 -1.28
N GLN A 79 11.80 -2.23 -1.58
CA GLN A 79 12.62 -3.10 -2.40
C GLN A 79 12.79 -4.48 -1.76
N LYS A 80 13.16 -4.54 -0.48
CA LYS A 80 13.28 -5.80 0.28
C LYS A 80 11.95 -6.56 0.32
N MET A 81 10.83 -5.87 0.55
CA MET A 81 9.50 -6.48 0.55
C MET A 81 9.18 -7.14 -0.80
N ASN A 82 9.31 -6.40 -1.90
CA ASN A 82 8.91 -6.85 -3.24
C ASN A 82 9.90 -7.84 -3.87
N GLN A 83 11.20 -7.67 -3.65
CA GLN A 83 12.25 -8.47 -4.30
C GLN A 83 12.73 -9.65 -3.46
N LYS A 84 12.56 -9.62 -2.12
CA LYS A 84 13.07 -10.67 -1.22
C LYS A 84 11.96 -11.35 -0.42
N ILE A 85 11.20 -10.60 0.38
CA ILE A 85 10.22 -11.17 1.32
C ILE A 85 9.09 -11.89 0.60
N LEU A 86 8.35 -11.20 -0.27
CA LEU A 86 7.21 -11.77 -0.99
C LEU A 86 7.62 -12.96 -1.88
N PRO A 87 8.73 -12.91 -2.65
CA PRO A 87 9.21 -14.07 -3.39
C PRO A 87 9.59 -15.27 -2.51
N ALA A 88 10.25 -15.03 -1.37
CA ALA A 88 10.59 -16.11 -0.43
C ALA A 88 9.33 -16.76 0.16
N PHE A 89 8.36 -15.93 0.56
CA PHE A 89 7.08 -16.40 1.08
C PHE A 89 6.28 -17.18 0.03
N LYS A 90 6.23 -16.70 -1.22
CA LYS A 90 5.57 -17.42 -2.33
C LYS A 90 6.20 -18.80 -2.60
N LYS A 91 7.53 -18.92 -2.50
CA LYS A 91 8.23 -20.22 -2.61
C LYS A 91 7.85 -21.16 -1.46
N TYR A 92 7.78 -20.63 -0.24
CA TYR A 92 7.32 -21.36 0.95
C TYR A 92 5.86 -21.86 0.79
N GLN A 93 4.94 -20.99 0.39
CA GLN A 93 3.55 -21.37 0.10
C GLN A 93 3.44 -22.44 -1.00
N LYS A 94 4.21 -22.29 -2.10
CA LYS A 94 4.21 -23.27 -3.20
C LYS A 94 4.67 -24.65 -2.71
N GLU A 95 5.66 -24.72 -1.83
CA GLU A 95 6.12 -25.99 -1.28
C GLU A 95 5.09 -26.61 -0.33
N ALA A 96 4.45 -25.79 0.51
CA ALA A 96 3.40 -26.25 1.42
C ALA A 96 2.18 -26.83 0.70
N LYS A 97 1.80 -26.27 -0.45
CA LYS A 97 0.71 -26.79 -1.29
C LYS A 97 0.96 -28.22 -1.80
N LYS A 98 2.21 -28.68 -1.84
CA LYS A 98 2.59 -30.04 -2.24
C LYS A 98 2.45 -31.08 -1.13
N LEU A 99 2.09 -30.70 0.09
CA LEU A 99 1.90 -31.67 1.16
C LEU A 99 0.89 -32.76 0.73
N PRO A 100 1.17 -34.04 1.00
CA PRO A 100 0.26 -35.13 0.68
C PRO A 100 -1.09 -34.96 1.38
N GLU A 101 -2.14 -35.41 0.72
CA GLU A 101 -3.51 -35.42 1.24
C GLU A 101 -4.23 -36.74 0.92
N THR A 102 -3.46 -37.83 0.91
CA THR A 102 -3.89 -39.17 0.46
C THR A 102 -4.96 -39.79 1.36
N ASN A 103 -5.03 -39.38 2.62
CA ASN A 103 -6.07 -39.78 3.56
C ASN A 103 -6.66 -38.57 4.33
N GLN A 104 -7.77 -38.79 5.04
CA GLN A 104 -8.48 -37.72 5.76
C GLN A 104 -7.63 -37.06 6.84
N THR A 105 -6.74 -37.79 7.51
CA THR A 105 -5.82 -37.23 8.51
C THR A 105 -4.84 -36.25 7.88
N LEU A 106 -4.15 -36.68 6.81
CA LEU A 106 -3.17 -35.84 6.11
C LEU A 106 -3.84 -34.64 5.42
N LYS A 107 -5.01 -34.83 4.80
CA LYS A 107 -5.82 -33.74 4.25
C LYS A 107 -6.16 -32.70 5.31
N SER A 108 -6.58 -33.17 6.49
CA SER A 108 -6.91 -32.32 7.63
C SER A 108 -5.69 -31.58 8.18
N LEU A 109 -4.50 -32.19 8.17
CA LEU A 109 -3.24 -31.54 8.58
C LEU A 109 -2.79 -30.48 7.57
N LYS A 110 -2.79 -30.82 6.27
CA LYS A 110 -2.49 -29.90 5.17
C LYS A 110 -3.39 -28.67 5.21
N LEU A 111 -4.70 -28.85 5.34
CA LEU A 111 -5.66 -27.74 5.40
C LEU A 111 -5.36 -26.81 6.58
N THR A 112 -5.11 -27.36 7.77
CA THR A 112 -4.75 -26.57 8.95
C THR A 112 -3.43 -25.81 8.76
N TYR A 113 -2.44 -26.42 8.11
CA TYR A 113 -1.17 -25.74 7.80
C TYR A 113 -1.36 -24.58 6.81
N LEU A 114 -2.15 -24.81 5.74
CA LEU A 114 -2.44 -23.79 4.74
C LEU A 114 -3.25 -22.61 5.32
N GLN A 115 -4.17 -22.87 6.24
CA GLN A 115 -4.87 -21.80 6.98
C GLN A 115 -3.92 -20.94 7.80
N GLY A 116 -2.94 -21.54 8.47
CA GLY A 116 -1.88 -20.81 9.15
C GLY A 116 -1.07 -19.93 8.19
N LEU A 117 -0.71 -20.47 7.03
CA LEU A 117 -0.04 -19.71 5.96
C LEU A 117 -0.86 -18.52 5.44
N GLU A 118 -2.17 -18.66 5.28
CA GLU A 118 -3.05 -17.54 4.92
C GLU A 118 -3.04 -16.44 5.99
N GLY A 119 -3.00 -16.83 7.26
CA GLY A 119 -2.82 -15.90 8.38
C GLY A 119 -1.51 -15.11 8.28
N LYS A 120 -0.39 -15.81 8.03
CA LYS A 120 0.93 -15.17 7.82
C LYS A 120 0.91 -14.24 6.60
N GLU A 121 0.27 -14.64 5.50
CA GLU A 121 0.17 -13.83 4.28
C GLU A 121 -0.55 -12.51 4.53
N LYS A 122 -1.64 -12.54 5.29
CA LYS A 122 -2.40 -11.33 5.66
C LYS A 122 -1.53 -10.33 6.41
N GLU A 123 -0.74 -10.78 7.39
CA GLU A 123 0.15 -9.89 8.14
C GLU A 123 1.26 -9.31 7.25
N ILE A 124 1.88 -10.12 6.38
CA ILE A 124 2.89 -9.63 5.43
C ILE A 124 2.32 -8.57 4.48
N LYS A 125 1.08 -8.75 4.00
CA LYS A 125 0.39 -7.77 3.16
C LYS A 125 0.08 -6.46 3.90
N LYS A 126 -0.26 -6.51 5.20
CA LYS A 126 -0.41 -5.30 6.00
C LYS A 126 0.90 -4.51 6.08
N VAL A 127 2.03 -5.21 6.30
CA VAL A 127 3.36 -4.56 6.28
C VAL A 127 3.64 -3.92 4.92
N GLN A 128 3.38 -4.64 3.82
CA GLN A 128 3.56 -4.08 2.47
C GLN A 128 2.67 -2.85 2.23
N GLN A 129 1.41 -2.90 2.67
CA GLN A 129 0.48 -1.79 2.53
C GLN A 129 0.95 -0.57 3.33
N LEU A 130 1.44 -0.75 4.56
CA LEU A 130 1.95 0.35 5.37
C LEU A 130 3.18 1.00 4.72
N ILE A 131 4.15 0.21 4.23
CA ILE A 131 5.31 0.74 3.50
C ILE A 131 4.85 1.63 2.34
N ARG A 132 3.88 1.15 1.56
CA ARG A 132 3.35 1.89 0.42
C ARG A 132 2.66 3.19 0.85
N LEU A 133 1.83 3.16 1.89
CA LEU A 133 1.15 4.37 2.38
C LEU A 133 2.14 5.42 2.88
N CYS A 134 3.21 5.01 3.56
CA CYS A 134 4.27 5.94 3.96
C CYS A 134 4.99 6.53 2.74
N MET A 135 5.29 5.73 1.71
CA MET A 135 5.91 6.21 0.47
C MET A 135 5.00 7.20 -0.27
N ASP A 136 3.75 6.83 -0.51
CA ASP A 136 2.75 7.66 -1.19
C ASP A 136 2.60 9.01 -0.44
N SER A 137 2.68 9.00 0.91
CA SER A 137 2.59 10.23 1.70
C SER A 137 3.82 11.13 1.60
N VAL A 138 5.02 10.56 1.49
CA VAL A 138 6.25 11.34 1.25
C VAL A 138 6.18 11.97 -0.14
N GLU A 139 5.79 11.21 -1.16
CA GLU A 139 5.68 11.69 -2.55
C GLU A 139 4.63 12.80 -2.71
N ALA A 140 3.46 12.65 -2.07
CA ALA A 140 2.43 13.69 -2.09
C ALA A 140 2.93 15.00 -1.43
N ASN A 141 3.62 14.90 -0.29
CA ASN A 141 4.20 16.06 0.39
C ASN A 141 5.30 16.75 -0.44
N GLU A 142 6.18 16.00 -1.10
CA GLU A 142 7.17 16.55 -2.03
C GLU A 142 6.50 17.25 -3.22
N SER A 143 5.39 16.68 -3.72
CA SER A 143 4.62 17.24 -4.83
C SER A 143 3.94 18.56 -4.44
N VAL A 144 3.36 18.65 -3.24
CA VAL A 144 2.83 19.90 -2.68
C VAL A 144 3.89 21.02 -2.70
N LEU A 145 5.11 20.72 -2.26
CA LEU A 145 6.21 21.70 -2.26
C LEU A 145 6.63 22.09 -3.67
N THR A 146 6.72 21.12 -4.58
CA THR A 146 7.10 21.36 -5.97
C THR A 146 6.08 22.24 -6.69
N TYR A 147 4.78 21.96 -6.55
CA TYR A 147 3.73 22.78 -7.15
C TYR A 147 3.67 24.19 -6.57
N ALA A 148 3.96 24.36 -5.27
CA ALA A 148 4.12 25.69 -4.68
C ALA A 148 5.29 26.47 -5.29
N GLN A 149 6.44 25.82 -5.51
CA GLN A 149 7.60 26.45 -6.16
C GLN A 149 7.33 26.83 -7.62
N HIS A 150 6.64 25.97 -8.37
CA HIS A 150 6.23 26.27 -9.74
C HIS A 150 5.22 27.42 -9.78
N PHE A 151 4.25 27.45 -8.87
CA PHE A 151 3.32 28.57 -8.74
C PHE A 151 4.08 29.91 -8.59
N GLU A 152 5.05 29.98 -7.67
CA GLU A 152 5.85 31.18 -7.46
C GLU A 152 6.69 31.57 -8.68
N THR A 153 7.23 30.58 -9.39
CA THR A 153 7.99 30.81 -10.63
C THR A 153 7.11 31.45 -11.71
N TYR A 154 5.91 30.90 -11.93
CA TYR A 154 4.98 31.47 -12.90
C TYR A 154 4.43 32.82 -12.47
N ARG A 155 4.17 33.04 -11.18
CA ARG A 155 3.78 34.35 -10.63
C ARG A 155 4.83 35.41 -10.94
N ALA A 156 6.11 35.11 -10.72
CA ALA A 156 7.21 36.03 -11.04
C ALA A 156 7.28 36.35 -12.55
N ASN A 157 7.04 35.36 -13.41
CA ASN A 157 6.96 35.59 -14.86
C ASN A 157 5.78 36.48 -15.25
N VAL A 158 4.60 36.29 -14.64
CA VAL A 158 3.43 37.16 -14.84
C VAL A 158 3.82 38.60 -14.52
N GLU A 159 4.42 38.85 -13.36
CA GLU A 159 4.84 40.19 -12.92
C GLU A 159 5.86 40.81 -13.89
N SER A 160 6.84 40.03 -14.35
CA SER A 160 7.84 40.48 -15.31
C SER A 160 7.21 40.94 -16.65
N TYR A 161 6.33 40.12 -17.23
CA TYR A 161 5.67 40.43 -18.50
C TYR A 161 4.67 41.58 -18.37
N MET A 162 3.98 41.70 -17.24
CA MET A 162 3.11 42.85 -16.95
C MET A 162 3.90 44.15 -16.88
N ASN A 163 5.07 44.15 -16.23
CA ASN A 163 5.96 45.31 -16.20
C ASN A 163 6.50 45.67 -17.58
N GLN A 164 6.84 44.67 -18.40
CA GLN A 164 7.24 44.92 -19.79
C GLN A 164 6.12 45.58 -20.62
N ALA A 165 4.87 45.12 -20.46
CA ALA A 165 3.73 45.65 -21.20
C ALA A 165 3.46 47.14 -20.95
N ARG A 166 3.75 47.62 -19.73
CA ARG A 166 3.55 49.01 -19.32
C ARG A 166 4.46 50.02 -20.03
N SER A 167 5.40 49.57 -20.87
CA SER A 167 6.25 50.43 -21.71
C SER A 167 5.55 51.04 -22.92
N THR A 168 4.34 50.57 -23.27
CA THR A 168 3.52 51.13 -24.35
C THR A 168 2.13 51.48 -23.84
N GLU A 169 1.46 52.47 -24.44
CA GLU A 169 0.10 52.86 -24.03
C GLU A 169 -0.91 51.72 -24.22
N ALA A 170 -0.84 51.02 -25.36
CA ALA A 170 -1.69 49.87 -25.64
C ALA A 170 -1.46 48.72 -24.63
N GLY A 171 -0.20 48.41 -24.34
CA GLY A 171 0.16 47.39 -23.36
C GLY A 171 -0.22 47.80 -21.93
N TYR A 172 -0.08 49.07 -21.56
CA TYR A 172 -0.51 49.61 -20.27
C TYR A 172 -2.01 49.40 -20.05
N ASN A 173 -2.85 49.84 -20.98
CA ASN A 173 -4.30 49.72 -20.86
C ASN A 173 -4.78 48.26 -20.79
N GLU A 174 -4.21 47.38 -21.62
CA GLU A 174 -4.56 45.97 -21.60
C GLU A 174 -4.03 45.26 -20.34
N SER A 175 -2.86 45.69 -19.83
CA SER A 175 -2.33 45.20 -18.54
C SER A 175 -3.25 45.53 -17.38
N LEU A 176 -3.80 46.75 -17.29
CA LEU A 176 -4.76 47.10 -16.23
C LEU A 176 -6.01 46.22 -16.29
N SER A 177 -6.53 45.95 -17.50
CA SER A 177 -7.69 45.08 -17.67
C SER A 177 -7.41 43.62 -17.28
N PHE A 178 -6.19 43.13 -17.48
CA PHE A 178 -5.79 41.80 -17.09
C PHE A 178 -5.48 41.70 -15.58
N GLU A 179 -4.85 42.72 -15.01
CA GLU A 179 -4.55 42.84 -13.58
C GLU A 179 -5.83 42.81 -12.73
N ALA A 180 -6.91 43.48 -13.18
CA ALA A 180 -8.22 43.38 -12.52
C ALA A 180 -8.74 41.94 -12.44
N VAL A 181 -8.61 41.15 -13.51
CA VAL A 181 -9.01 39.73 -13.51
C VAL A 181 -8.17 38.92 -12.52
N LEU A 182 -6.86 39.17 -12.46
CA LEU A 182 -5.98 38.49 -11.51
C LEU A 182 -6.31 38.84 -10.06
N ASN A 183 -6.60 40.11 -9.77
CA ASN A 183 -6.95 40.57 -8.43
C ASN A 183 -8.30 39.98 -7.97
N ASP A 184 -9.32 39.98 -8.82
CA ASP A 184 -10.61 39.37 -8.52
C ASP A 184 -10.45 37.88 -8.21
N ASN A 185 -9.68 37.16 -9.03
CA ASN A 185 -9.40 35.74 -8.80
C ASN A 185 -8.63 35.51 -7.49
N TYR A 186 -7.63 36.34 -7.20
CA TYR A 186 -6.85 36.26 -5.96
C TYR A 186 -7.73 36.44 -4.73
N GLN A 187 -8.64 37.43 -4.72
CA GLN A 187 -9.53 37.66 -3.59
C GLN A 187 -10.49 36.48 -3.35
N GLU A 188 -11.03 35.87 -4.41
CA GLU A 188 -11.87 34.67 -4.28
C GLU A 188 -11.09 33.49 -3.70
N VAL A 189 -9.85 33.25 -4.17
CA VAL A 189 -8.98 32.19 -3.66
C VAL A 189 -8.56 32.46 -2.22
N GLN A 190 -8.18 33.69 -1.89
CA GLN A 190 -7.76 34.09 -0.55
C GLN A 190 -8.87 33.84 0.47
N LYS A 191 -10.09 34.32 0.18
CA LYS A 191 -11.24 34.14 1.07
C LYS A 191 -11.53 32.67 1.34
N LEU A 192 -11.44 31.83 0.32
CA LEU A 192 -11.65 30.39 0.49
C LEU A 192 -10.46 29.72 1.20
N GLY A 193 -9.24 30.19 0.96
CA GLY A 193 -8.02 29.75 1.64
C GLY A 193 -8.04 30.04 3.14
N GLU A 194 -8.54 31.21 3.56
CA GLU A 194 -8.74 31.57 4.96
C GLU A 194 -9.74 30.61 5.63
N LYS A 195 -10.90 30.41 5.00
CA LYS A 195 -11.91 29.44 5.47
C LYS A 195 -11.34 28.01 5.57
N TYR A 196 -10.52 27.61 4.61
CA TYR A 196 -9.81 26.33 4.63
C TYR A 196 -8.85 26.23 5.82
N SER A 197 -8.05 27.27 6.06
CA SER A 197 -7.07 27.32 7.15
C SER A 197 -7.72 27.27 8.53
N ASP A 198 -8.91 27.85 8.69
CA ASP A 198 -9.66 27.84 9.95
C ASP A 198 -10.34 26.49 10.23
N THR A 199 -10.50 25.65 9.20
CA THR A 199 -11.18 24.35 9.29
C THR A 199 -10.31 23.34 10.02
N GLN A 200 -10.78 22.83 11.16
CA GLN A 200 -10.02 21.88 12.00
C GLN A 200 -10.16 20.41 11.56
N SER A 201 -11.19 20.08 10.78
CA SER A 201 -11.44 18.71 10.35
C SER A 201 -10.84 18.41 8.98
N ASP A 202 -9.95 17.43 8.92
CA ASP A 202 -9.40 16.83 7.69
C ASP A 202 -10.48 16.50 6.65
N LYS A 203 -11.59 15.91 7.11
CA LYS A 203 -12.72 15.55 6.24
C LYS A 203 -13.40 16.78 5.64
N GLU A 204 -13.60 17.83 6.44
CA GLU A 204 -14.20 19.08 5.98
C GLU A 204 -13.26 19.82 5.02
N GLN A 205 -11.95 19.85 5.32
CA GLN A 205 -10.91 20.37 4.44
C GLN A 205 -10.92 19.67 3.08
N GLN A 206 -11.00 18.33 3.06
CA GLN A 206 -11.06 17.56 1.83
C GLN A 206 -12.32 17.87 1.00
N VAL A 207 -13.48 18.00 1.67
CA VAL A 207 -14.74 18.39 1.02
C VAL A 207 -14.63 19.80 0.43
N MET A 208 -14.05 20.75 1.16
CA MET A 208 -13.86 22.12 0.69
C MET A 208 -12.92 22.18 -0.52
N ILE A 209 -11.81 21.44 -0.50
CA ILE A 209 -10.91 21.36 -1.65
C ILE A 209 -11.68 20.88 -2.88
N LYS A 210 -12.36 19.74 -2.75
CA LYS A 210 -13.01 19.07 -3.88
C LYS A 210 -14.19 19.86 -4.45
N ASN A 211 -15.02 20.44 -3.59
CA ASN A 211 -16.30 21.01 -3.98
C ASN A 211 -16.29 22.53 -4.12
N GLU A 212 -15.32 23.23 -3.50
CA GLU A 212 -15.22 24.69 -3.55
C GLU A 212 -13.93 25.13 -4.26
N MET A 213 -12.75 24.69 -3.79
CA MET A 213 -11.45 25.22 -4.26
C MET A 213 -11.12 24.81 -5.70
N LEU A 214 -11.19 23.51 -6.02
CA LEU A 214 -10.88 23.04 -7.37
C LEU A 214 -11.85 23.60 -8.42
N PRO A 215 -13.18 23.62 -8.20
CA PRO A 215 -14.11 24.26 -9.14
C PRO A 215 -13.85 25.75 -9.32
N LEU A 216 -13.50 26.47 -8.25
CA LEU A 216 -13.12 27.89 -8.31
C LEU A 216 -11.91 28.10 -9.23
N ILE A 217 -10.82 27.37 -8.99
CA ILE A 217 -9.58 27.47 -9.79
C ILE A 217 -9.86 27.12 -11.26
N GLN A 218 -10.63 26.07 -11.53
CA GLN A 218 -11.01 25.67 -12.89
C GLN A 218 -11.84 26.75 -13.61
N LYS A 219 -12.77 27.40 -12.89
CA LYS A 219 -13.51 28.55 -13.41
C LYS A 219 -12.57 29.70 -13.78
N GLN A 220 -11.60 30.00 -12.92
CA GLN A 220 -10.63 31.09 -13.15
C GLN A 220 -9.71 30.80 -14.35
N ILE A 221 -9.22 29.57 -14.49
CA ILE A 221 -8.48 29.10 -15.68
C ILE A 221 -9.31 29.31 -16.95
N LYS A 222 -10.60 28.95 -16.91
CA LYS A 222 -11.51 29.14 -18.06
C LYS A 222 -11.69 30.62 -18.41
N VAL A 223 -11.88 31.49 -17.43
CA VAL A 223 -12.02 32.94 -17.63
C VAL A 223 -10.77 33.52 -18.29
N MET A 224 -9.58 33.17 -17.79
CA MET A 224 -8.31 33.63 -18.39
C MET A 224 -8.10 33.10 -19.81
N ASN A 225 -8.50 31.86 -20.09
CA ASN A 225 -8.42 31.30 -21.44
C ASN A 225 -9.32 32.04 -22.44
N GLN A 226 -10.49 32.53 -21.99
CA GLN A 226 -11.46 33.25 -22.82
C GLN A 226 -11.16 34.75 -22.97
N LYS A 227 -10.30 35.31 -22.10
CA LYS A 227 -9.88 36.71 -22.16
C LYS A 227 -9.09 36.96 -23.45
N ARG A 228 -9.63 37.81 -24.32
CA ARG A 228 -8.94 38.26 -25.55
C ARG A 228 -7.88 39.28 -25.15
N ILE A 229 -6.63 38.99 -25.54
CA ILE A 229 -5.46 39.83 -25.29
C ILE A 229 -4.67 39.93 -26.59
N HIS A 230 -4.36 41.15 -27.01
CA HIS A 230 -3.72 41.46 -28.29
C HIS A 230 -2.24 41.84 -28.12
N HIS A 231 -1.87 42.50 -27.02
CA HIS A 231 -0.50 42.87 -26.73
C HIS A 231 0.33 41.65 -26.33
N THR A 232 1.45 41.44 -27.02
CA THR A 232 2.29 40.23 -26.88
C THR A 232 2.70 39.96 -25.44
N ALA A 233 3.23 40.95 -24.72
CA ALA A 233 3.68 40.77 -23.34
C ALA A 233 2.51 40.49 -22.38
N VAL A 234 1.34 41.10 -22.59
CA VAL A 234 0.16 40.82 -21.75
C VAL A 234 -0.35 39.41 -22.04
N ASN A 235 -0.27 38.95 -23.28
CA ASN A 235 -0.65 37.57 -23.61
C ASN A 235 0.34 36.54 -23.04
N GLN A 236 1.64 36.86 -22.96
CA GLN A 236 2.62 36.03 -22.25
C GLN A 236 2.33 36.00 -20.75
N ALA A 237 1.98 37.13 -20.13
CA ALA A 237 1.52 37.17 -18.75
C ALA A 237 0.27 36.29 -18.56
N ARG A 238 -0.70 36.34 -19.49
CA ARG A 238 -1.89 35.47 -19.45
C ARG A 238 -1.57 33.99 -19.53
N GLN A 239 -0.66 33.58 -20.42
CA GLN A 239 -0.22 32.20 -20.53
C GLN A 239 0.46 31.72 -19.24
N ASN A 240 1.36 32.52 -18.67
CA ASN A 240 2.01 32.20 -17.40
C ASN A 240 1.01 32.18 -16.24
N ALA A 241 0.00 33.05 -16.23
CA ALA A 241 -1.06 33.01 -15.23
C ALA A 241 -1.88 31.72 -15.35
N ILE A 242 -2.20 31.26 -16.55
CA ILE A 242 -2.89 29.97 -16.75
C ILE A 242 -2.06 28.82 -16.14
N GLU A 243 -0.76 28.77 -16.42
CA GLU A 243 0.15 27.77 -15.82
C GLU A 243 0.24 27.93 -14.29
N MET A 244 0.29 29.16 -13.77
CA MET A 244 0.25 29.45 -12.34
C MET A 244 -1.00 28.82 -11.69
N TYR A 245 -2.19 29.02 -12.27
CA TYR A 245 -3.42 28.45 -11.73
C TYR A 245 -3.54 26.94 -11.92
N TYR A 246 -2.96 26.34 -12.98
CA TYR A 246 -2.84 24.88 -13.04
C TYR A 246 -1.95 24.32 -11.93
N ASN A 247 -0.83 24.98 -11.62
CA ASN A 247 0.01 24.59 -10.49
C ASN A 247 -0.73 24.75 -9.14
N LEU A 248 -1.56 25.78 -9.00
CA LEU A 248 -2.44 25.92 -7.84
C LEU A 248 -3.49 24.80 -7.75
N GLU A 249 -4.07 24.40 -8.89
CA GLU A 249 -5.00 23.27 -8.96
C GLU A 249 -4.31 21.97 -8.50
N HIS A 250 -3.11 21.70 -9.03
CA HIS A 250 -2.32 20.53 -8.66
C HIS A 250 -1.92 20.55 -7.19
N TYR A 251 -1.48 21.71 -6.67
CA TYR A 251 -1.18 21.89 -5.25
C TYR A 251 -2.35 21.44 -4.36
N TYR A 252 -3.58 21.89 -4.66
CA TYR A 252 -4.74 21.51 -3.86
C TYR A 252 -5.16 20.05 -4.05
N ARG A 253 -4.97 19.47 -5.23
CA ARG A 253 -5.17 18.02 -5.44
C ARG A 253 -4.24 17.18 -4.57
N GLU A 254 -2.94 17.52 -4.55
CA GLU A 254 -1.96 16.84 -3.71
C GLU A 254 -2.23 17.06 -2.22
N ARG A 255 -2.69 18.25 -1.81
CA ARG A 255 -3.13 18.49 -0.42
C ARG A 255 -4.28 17.59 -0.01
N ALA A 256 -5.30 17.43 -0.85
CA ALA A 256 -6.40 16.51 -0.57
C ALA A 256 -5.94 15.05 -0.48
N GLU A 257 -4.91 14.68 -1.24
CA GLU A 257 -4.30 13.35 -1.21
C GLU A 257 -3.48 13.13 0.06
N THR A 258 -2.67 14.11 0.50
CA THR A 258 -1.95 14.07 1.79
C THR A 258 -2.93 13.84 2.94
N ILE A 259 -4.06 14.56 2.97
CA ILE A 259 -5.11 14.37 4.00
C ILE A 259 -5.67 12.94 3.95
N ARG A 260 -5.99 12.46 2.74
CA ARG A 260 -6.51 11.09 2.54
C ARG A 260 -5.54 10.01 3.03
N LEU A 261 -4.25 10.19 2.77
CA LEU A 261 -3.18 9.27 3.17
C LEU A 261 -2.97 9.32 4.69
N HIS A 262 -3.00 10.51 5.28
CA HIS A 262 -2.95 10.69 6.74
C HIS A 262 -4.09 9.93 7.45
N GLU A 263 -5.33 10.07 6.98
CA GLU A 263 -6.47 9.32 7.53
C GLU A 263 -6.30 7.80 7.39
N GLN A 264 -5.67 7.32 6.32
CA GLN A 264 -5.40 5.89 6.13
C GLN A 264 -4.32 5.37 7.06
N LEU A 265 -3.27 6.16 7.28
CA LEU A 265 -2.21 5.84 8.22
C LEU A 265 -2.73 5.78 9.67
N LEU A 266 -3.58 6.73 10.08
CA LEU A 266 -4.19 6.72 11.42
C LEU A 266 -5.08 5.50 11.70
N LYS A 267 -5.65 4.89 10.66
CA LYS A 267 -6.47 3.67 10.79
C LYS A 267 -5.62 2.41 11.00
N ILE A 268 -4.32 2.48 10.76
CA ILE A 268 -3.40 1.36 10.96
C ILE A 268 -2.87 1.44 12.39
N ASN A 269 -3.18 0.42 13.21
CA ASN A 269 -2.56 0.27 14.51
C ASN A 269 -1.12 -0.23 14.33
N SER A 270 -0.14 0.67 14.46
CA SER A 270 1.30 0.35 14.37
C SER A 270 1.74 -0.73 15.37
N ASN A 271 1.04 -0.86 16.50
CA ASN A 271 1.34 -1.88 17.52
C ASN A 271 0.99 -3.30 17.10
N ASP A 272 0.06 -3.46 16.15
CA ASP A 272 -0.36 -4.77 15.64
C ASP A 272 0.50 -5.22 14.43
N LEU A 273 1.48 -4.40 14.04
CA LEU A 273 2.32 -4.66 12.89
C LEU A 273 3.37 -5.74 13.19
N VAL A 274 3.32 -6.83 12.44
CA VAL A 274 4.33 -7.90 12.55
C VAL A 274 5.65 -7.44 11.96
N THR A 275 6.68 -7.34 12.80
CA THR A 275 8.03 -6.91 12.38
C THR A 275 9.09 -8.00 12.48
N SER A 276 8.76 -9.13 13.14
CA SER A 276 9.62 -10.31 13.22
C SER A 276 8.90 -11.61 12.85
N SER A 277 9.65 -12.59 12.37
CA SER A 277 9.13 -13.91 12.00
C SER A 277 8.61 -14.69 13.20
N LYS A 278 9.09 -14.39 14.41
CA LYS A 278 8.61 -14.96 15.68
C LYS A 278 7.14 -14.63 15.93
N GLU A 279 6.69 -13.43 15.59
CA GLU A 279 5.30 -13.02 15.76
C GLU A 279 4.33 -13.78 14.83
N LEU A 280 4.86 -14.34 13.72
CA LEU A 280 4.12 -15.17 12.78
C LEU A 280 3.95 -16.62 13.26
N GLU A 281 4.68 -17.06 14.28
CA GLU A 281 4.61 -18.45 14.79
C GLU A 281 3.27 -18.77 15.45
N LYS A 282 2.53 -17.75 15.89
CA LYS A 282 1.17 -17.91 16.42
C LYS A 282 0.23 -18.62 15.44
N TYR A 283 0.45 -18.45 14.13
CA TYR A 283 -0.35 -19.09 13.08
C TYR A 283 -0.04 -20.57 12.88
N GLU A 284 0.99 -21.11 13.51
CA GLU A 284 1.36 -22.53 13.41
C GLU A 284 0.86 -23.38 14.57
N ARG A 285 0.44 -22.76 15.68
CA ARG A 285 0.10 -23.45 16.94
C ARG A 285 -0.93 -24.55 16.74
N THR A 286 -2.01 -24.25 16.03
CA THR A 286 -3.09 -25.22 15.77
C THR A 286 -2.59 -26.41 14.94
N TYR A 287 -1.72 -26.16 13.97
CA TYR A 287 -1.09 -27.23 13.20
C TYR A 287 -0.19 -28.09 14.09
N GLN A 288 0.68 -27.48 14.89
CA GLN A 288 1.63 -28.20 15.77
C GLN A 288 0.90 -29.10 16.76
N ILE A 289 -0.17 -28.62 17.40
CA ILE A 289 -1.01 -29.42 18.31
C ILE A 289 -1.59 -30.62 17.57
N LYS A 290 -2.18 -30.40 16.39
CA LYS A 290 -2.83 -31.44 15.60
C LYS A 290 -1.84 -32.46 15.04
N ALA A 291 -0.66 -32.03 14.61
CA ALA A 291 0.40 -32.91 14.13
C ALA A 291 0.89 -33.83 15.26
N ASN A 292 1.11 -33.30 16.46
CA ASN A 292 1.56 -34.06 17.63
C ASN A 292 0.55 -35.12 18.10
N GLN A 293 -0.74 -34.98 17.76
CA GLN A 293 -1.80 -35.93 18.08
C GLN A 293 -1.99 -37.00 17.00
N LYS A 294 -1.67 -36.68 15.74
CA LYS A 294 -2.04 -37.49 14.56
C LYS A 294 -0.88 -38.17 13.85
N LEU A 295 0.36 -37.79 14.16
CA LEU A 295 1.60 -38.34 13.59
C LEU A 295 2.43 -39.09 14.65
N LYS A 296 1.83 -39.44 15.78
CA LYS A 296 2.35 -40.37 16.78
C LYS A 296 1.63 -41.69 16.63
#